data_AF-A0A256LC43-F1
#
_entry.id   AF-A0A256LC43-F1
#
_cell.length_a   1.000
_cell.length_b   1.000
_cell.length_c   1.000
_cell.angle_alpha   90.00
_cell.angle_beta   90.00
_cell.angle_gamma   90.00
#
_symmetry.space_group_name_H-M   'P 1'
#
loop_
_entity.id
_entity.type
_entity.pdbx_description
1 polymer ?
#
loop_
_entity_poly.entity_id
_entity_poly.type
_entity_poly.pdbx_seq_one_letter_code
_entity_poly.pdbx_strand_id
1 'polypeptide(L)'
;MKVIDKRKKSKDEDWKIGDVVCYYNNLSEKPNYGLIVGPTSNNKYYLAFLDSGAALGLSTDGFILSVDTDGASSVNQLIKTLRSNWKYVEKVNAHLVVED
;
A
#
# COMPACT_ATOMS: atom_id res chain seq x y z
N MET A 1 13.35 6.21 5.23
CA MET A 1 11.99 6.76 4.99
C MET A 1 11.31 7.02 6.33
N LYS A 2 10.95 8.27 6.63
CA LYS A 2 10.15 8.61 7.81
C LYS A 2 8.73 8.91 7.37
N VAL A 3 7.82 7.97 7.62
CA VAL A 3 6.39 8.16 7.35
C VAL A 3 5.79 8.91 8.53
N ILE A 4 5.26 10.12 8.29
CA ILE A 4 4.57 10.91 9.31
C ILE A 4 3.08 10.76 9.08
N ASP A 5 2.43 9.96 9.93
CA ASP A 5 0.98 9.79 9.94
C ASP A 5 0.30 11.06 10.48
N LYS A 6 -0.50 11.73 9.64
CA LYS A 6 -1.31 12.93 9.97
C LYS A 6 -2.79 12.73 9.61
N ARG A 7 -3.39 11.59 9.97
CA ARG A 7 -4.79 11.24 9.64
C ARG A 7 -5.79 12.40 9.75
N LYS A 8 -6.48 12.70 8.63
CA LYS A 8 -7.77 13.42 8.56
C LYS A 8 -8.89 12.38 8.42
N LYS A 9 -10.02 12.58 9.11
CA LYS A 9 -11.27 11.83 8.92
C LYS A 9 -11.84 12.12 7.52
N SER A 10 -11.42 11.41 6.47
CA SER A 10 -12.18 11.33 5.22
C SER A 10 -12.43 9.88 4.87
N LYS A 11 -13.71 9.52 4.74
CA LYS A 11 -14.17 8.15 4.42
C LYS A 11 -14.18 7.87 2.91
N ASP A 12 -14.15 8.92 2.10
CA ASP A 12 -13.99 8.86 0.65
C ASP A 12 -12.67 9.54 0.31
N GLU A 13 -11.65 8.73 0.10
CA GLU A 13 -10.42 9.23 -0.52
C GLU A 13 -10.23 8.44 -1.80
N ASP A 14 -10.32 9.15 -2.93
CA ASP A 14 -9.92 8.61 -4.21
C ASP A 14 -8.46 8.18 -4.10
N TRP A 15 -8.25 6.87 -4.14
CA TRP A 15 -6.93 6.26 -4.12
C TRP A 15 -6.29 6.42 -5.49
N LYS A 16 -5.02 6.83 -5.50
CA LYS A 16 -4.24 7.05 -6.72
C LYS A 16 -2.83 6.47 -6.59
N ILE A 17 -2.18 6.30 -7.73
CA ILE A 17 -0.75 5.95 -7.79
C ILE A 17 0.05 6.97 -6.97
N GLY A 18 1.03 6.47 -6.21
CA GLY A 18 1.88 7.27 -5.33
C GLY A 18 1.31 7.49 -3.92
N ASP A 19 0.05 7.13 -3.67
CA ASP A 19 -0.47 7.12 -2.30
C ASP A 19 0.21 6.02 -1.48
N VAL A 20 0.49 6.33 -0.20
CA VAL A 20 1.00 5.36 0.76
C VAL A 20 -0.18 4.77 1.53
N VAL A 21 -0.20 3.44 1.60
CA VAL A 21 -1.17 2.64 2.33
C VAL A 21 -0.53 2.16 3.63
N CYS A 22 -1.23 2.33 4.75
CA CYS A 22 -0.95 1.68 6.03
C CYS A 22 -1.98 0.57 6.24
N TYR A 23 -1.53 -0.64 6.58
CA TYR A 23 -2.43 -1.78 6.74
C TYR A 23 -1.98 -2.75 7.84
N TYR A 24 -2.96 -3.24 8.59
CA TYR A 24 -2.77 -4.08 9.78
C TYR A 24 -4.09 -4.74 10.22
N ASN A 25 -4.01 -5.81 11.02
CA ASN A 25 -5.12 -6.56 11.58
C ASN A 25 -5.41 -6.20 13.04
N ASN A 26 -4.38 -5.88 13.82
CA ASN A 26 -4.50 -5.51 15.23
C ASN A 26 -3.76 -4.19 15.53
N LEU A 27 -4.37 -3.31 16.35
CA LEU A 27 -3.76 -2.05 16.77
C LEU A 27 -2.47 -2.22 17.60
N SER A 28 -2.27 -3.40 18.20
CA SER A 28 -1.04 -3.71 18.94
C SER A 28 0.09 -4.23 18.04
N GLU A 29 -0.17 -4.50 16.77
CA GLU A 29 0.85 -4.97 15.83
C GLU A 29 1.55 -3.78 15.16
N LYS A 30 2.79 -4.00 14.72
CA LYS A 30 3.50 -3.01 13.91
C LYS A 30 2.78 -2.91 12.56
N PRO A 31 2.32 -1.71 12.15
CA PRO A 31 1.67 -1.55 10.86
C PRO A 31 2.65 -1.81 9.72
N ASN A 32 2.10 -2.32 8.62
CA ASN A 32 2.81 -2.44 7.35
C ASN A 32 2.52 -1.21 6.49
N TYR A 33 3.47 -0.84 5.64
CA TYR A 33 3.38 0.28 4.72
C TYR A 33 3.72 -0.16 3.30
N GLY A 34 2.93 0.32 2.35
CA GLY A 34 3.16 0.09 0.93
C GLY A 34 2.80 1.29 0.08
N LEU A 35 3.45 1.40 -1.08
CA LEU A 35 3.21 2.43 -2.07
C LEU A 35 2.35 1.87 -3.21
N ILE A 36 1.29 2.56 -3.61
CA ILE A 36 0.53 2.20 -4.80
C ILE A 36 1.36 2.52 -6.04
N VAL A 37 1.68 1.51 -6.84
CA VAL A 37 2.51 1.62 -8.04
C VAL A 37 1.84 1.02 -9.27
N GLY A 38 2.31 1.42 -10.45
CA GLY A 38 1.78 1.05 -11.75
C GLY A 38 1.19 2.27 -12.50
N PRO A 39 0.44 2.05 -13.59
CA PRO A 39 0.31 0.75 -14.25
C PRO A 39 1.67 0.25 -14.75
N THR A 40 1.90 -1.06 -14.63
CA THR A 40 2.99 -1.76 -15.34
C THR A 40 2.67 -1.85 -16.84
N SER A 41 3.57 -2.38 -17.66
CA SER A 41 3.35 -2.56 -19.11
C SER A 41 2.09 -3.34 -19.46
N ASN A 42 1.63 -4.21 -18.56
CA ASN A 42 0.41 -5.01 -18.72
C ASN A 42 -0.85 -4.33 -18.14
N ASN A 43 -0.79 -3.02 -17.88
CA ASN A 43 -1.85 -2.21 -17.27
C ASN A 43 -2.29 -2.71 -15.88
N LYS A 44 -1.34 -3.23 -15.10
CA LYS A 44 -1.58 -3.78 -13.75
C LYS A 44 -1.02 -2.90 -12.65
N TYR A 45 -1.73 -2.86 -11.53
CA TYR A 45 -1.43 -2.07 -10.33
C TYR A 45 -1.04 -2.98 -9.17
N TYR A 46 -0.12 -2.49 -8.33
CA TYR A 46 0.44 -3.24 -7.21
C TYR A 46 0.71 -2.32 -6.02
N LEU A 47 0.98 -2.95 -4.89
CA LEU A 47 1.56 -2.36 -3.70
C LEU A 47 3.04 -2.73 -3.64
N ALA A 48 3.92 -1.73 -3.63
CA ALA A 48 5.35 -1.92 -3.37
C ALA A 48 5.62 -1.77 -1.86
N PHE A 49 6.26 -2.76 -1.24
CA PHE A 49 6.52 -2.75 0.20
C PHE A 49 7.54 -1.66 0.59
N LEU A 50 7.24 -0.88 1.63
CA LEU A 50 8.11 0.17 2.17
C LEU A 50 8.76 -0.21 3.52
N ASP A 51 8.38 -1.38 4.06
CA ASP A 51 8.85 -1.87 5.35
C ASP A 51 10.23 -2.55 5.25
N SER A 52 10.82 -2.92 6.39
CA SER A 52 12.10 -3.66 6.44
C SER A 52 11.91 -5.07 5.85
N GLY A 53 12.06 -5.14 4.53
CA GLY A 53 11.57 -6.21 3.67
C GLY A 53 11.38 -5.75 2.21
N ALA A 54 11.58 -4.46 1.91
CA ALA A 54 11.48 -3.83 0.58
C ALA A 54 12.21 -4.55 -0.59
N ALA A 55 13.08 -5.52 -0.31
CA ALA A 55 13.64 -6.44 -1.31
C ALA A 55 12.61 -7.45 -1.87
N LEU A 56 11.39 -7.52 -1.32
CA LEU A 56 10.42 -8.61 -1.52
C LEU A 56 9.35 -8.34 -2.61
N GLY A 57 9.48 -7.25 -3.36
CA GLY A 57 8.76 -7.08 -4.63
C GLY A 57 7.39 -6.39 -4.54
N LEU A 58 6.48 -6.80 -5.43
CA LEU A 58 5.15 -6.24 -5.62
C LEU A 58 4.09 -7.23 -5.12
N SER A 59 3.03 -6.70 -4.52
CA SER A 59 1.90 -7.49 -4.00
C SER A 59 0.57 -6.83 -4.33
N THR A 60 -0.50 -7.62 -4.47
CA THR A 60 -1.88 -7.12 -4.57
C THR A 60 -2.67 -7.25 -3.27
N ASP A 61 -2.14 -8.02 -2.32
CA ASP A 61 -2.83 -8.46 -1.10
C ASP A 61 -2.14 -8.02 0.19
N GLY A 62 -0.94 -7.43 0.12
CA GLY A 62 -0.13 -6.99 1.24
C GLY A 62 0.70 -8.10 1.91
N PHE A 63 0.71 -9.34 1.39
CA PHE A 63 1.51 -10.44 1.93
C PHE A 63 2.86 -10.59 1.20
N ILE A 64 3.93 -10.74 1.99
CA ILE A 64 5.32 -10.61 1.56
C ILE A 64 5.88 -11.87 0.82
N LEU A 65 5.14 -12.98 0.79
CA LEU A 65 5.70 -14.30 0.45
C LEU A 65 5.26 -14.91 -0.90
N SER A 66 4.54 -14.16 -1.73
CA SER A 66 4.29 -14.53 -3.13
C SER A 66 4.42 -13.30 -4.01
N VAL A 67 5.37 -13.31 -4.94
CA VAL A 67 5.42 -12.28 -5.99
C VAL A 67 4.15 -12.46 -6.81
N ASP A 68 3.19 -11.54 -6.67
CA ASP A 68 1.95 -11.61 -7.43
C ASP A 68 2.29 -11.42 -8.91
N THR A 69 2.17 -12.51 -9.68
CA THR A 69 2.39 -12.47 -11.13
C THR A 69 1.24 -11.78 -11.86
N ASP A 70 0.09 -11.59 -11.20
CA ASP A 70 -1.11 -11.03 -11.80
C ASP A 70 -1.65 -9.86 -10.97
N GLY A 71 -1.21 -8.65 -11.30
CA GLY A 71 -1.62 -7.45 -10.58
C GLY A 71 -3.09 -7.07 -10.74
N ALA A 72 -3.54 -6.11 -9.93
CA ALA A 72 -4.90 -5.60 -9.98
C ALA A 72 -5.16 -4.84 -11.28
N SER A 73 -6.39 -4.89 -11.81
CA SER A 73 -6.81 -4.15 -13.02
C SER A 73 -7.05 -2.66 -12.79
N SER A 74 -7.18 -2.24 -11.53
CA SER A 74 -7.34 -0.84 -11.13
C SER A 74 -6.89 -0.63 -9.69
N VAL A 75 -6.61 0.63 -9.32
CA VAL A 75 -6.32 1.00 -7.92
C VAL A 75 -7.49 0.64 -6.99
N ASN A 76 -8.74 0.83 -7.44
CA ASN A 76 -9.92 0.47 -6.63
C ASN A 76 -9.99 -1.04 -6.38
N GLN A 77 -9.66 -1.87 -7.38
CA GLN A 77 -9.59 -3.31 -7.16
C GLN A 77 -8.47 -3.67 -6.16
N LEU A 78 -7.29 -3.05 -6.29
CA LEU A 78 -6.18 -3.26 -5.35
C LEU A 78 -6.60 -2.97 -3.90
N ILE A 79 -7.23 -1.82 -3.66
CA ILE A 79 -7.69 -1.42 -2.32
C ILE A 79 -8.80 -2.35 -1.81
N LYS A 80 -9.68 -2.82 -2.70
CA LYS A 80 -10.71 -3.80 -2.34
C LYS A 80 -10.08 -5.13 -1.88
N THR A 81 -9.09 -5.64 -2.62
CA THR A 81 -8.34 -6.84 -2.24
C THR A 81 -7.66 -6.67 -0.88
N LEU A 82 -6.95 -5.55 -0.67
CA LEU A 82 -6.31 -5.25 0.62
C LEU A 82 -7.32 -5.25 1.76
N ARG A 83 -8.48 -4.60 1.60
CA ARG A 83 -9.54 -4.55 2.62
C ARG A 83 -10.22 -5.91 2.86
N SER A 84 -10.12 -6.85 1.93
CA SER A 84 -10.59 -8.22 2.14
C SER A 84 -9.61 -9.05 3.00
N ASN A 85 -8.33 -8.68 3.02
CA ASN A 85 -7.28 -9.41 3.74
C ASN A 85 -6.85 -8.74 5.05
N TRP A 86 -7.03 -7.43 5.16
CA TRP A 86 -6.59 -6.62 6.29
C TRP A 86 -7.74 -5.84 6.92
N LYS A 87 -7.85 -5.91 8.25
CA LYS A 87 -8.93 -5.26 8.99
C LYS A 87 -8.88 -3.74 8.90
N TYR A 88 -7.69 -3.17 8.90
CA TYR A 88 -7.45 -1.74 8.79
C TYR A 88 -6.62 -1.47 7.53
N VAL A 89 -7.13 -0.60 6.66
CA VAL A 89 -6.46 -0.13 5.44
C VAL A 89 -6.69 1.37 5.34
N GLU A 90 -5.66 2.15 5.63
CA GLU A 90 -5.72 3.59 5.81
C GLU A 90 -4.75 4.30 4.86
N LYS A 91 -5.19 5.43 4.30
CA LYS A 91 -4.30 6.28 3.49
C LYS A 91 -3.41 7.08 4.44
N VAL A 92 -2.12 7.12 4.13
CA VAL A 92 -1.17 7.92 4.89
C VAL A 92 -0.84 9.19 4.12
N ASN A 93 -0.92 10.32 4.80
CA ASN A 93 -0.42 11.59 4.27
C ASN A 93 1.11 11.65 4.38
N ALA A 94 1.79 10.86 3.55
CA ALA A 94 3.24 10.77 3.51
C ALA A 94 3.81 11.79 2.51
N HIS A 95 4.95 12.38 2.86
CA HIS A 95 5.77 13.19 1.94
C HIS A 95 7.12 12.48 1.80
N LEU A 96 7.57 12.25 0.57
CA LEU A 96 8.90 11.71 0.33
C LEU A 96 9.92 12.79 0.70
N VAL A 97 10.82 12.47 1.62
CA VAL A 97 11.96 13.32 1.99
C VAL A 97 13.22 12.61 1.51
N VAL A 98 13.99 13.29 0.66
CA VAL A 98 15.35 12.89 0.30
C VAL A 98 16.29 13.68 1.20
N GLU A 99 17.11 12.98 1.98
CA GLU A 99 18.14 13.57 2.85
C GLU A 99 19.49 13.36 2.15
N ASP A 100 20.32 14.41 2.09
CA ASP A 100 21.66 14.41 1.48
C ASP A 100 22.70 13.60 2.30
#